data_AF-A0A7R6YWA7-F1
#
_entry.id   AF-A0A7R6YWA7-F1
#
_cell.length_a   1.000
_cell.length_b   1.000
_cell.length_c   1.000
_cell.angle_alpha   90.00
_cell.angle_beta   90.00
_cell.angle_gamma   90.00
#
_symmetry.space_group_name_H-M   'P 1'
#
loop_
_entity.id
_entity.type
_entity.pdbx_description
1 polymer ?
#
loop_
_entity_poly.entity_id
_entity_poly.type
_entity_poly.pdbx_seq_one_letter_code
_entity_poly.pdbx_strand_id
1 'polypeptide(L)'
;MNRERQREVERRHAGIDRQIANIVDAIADGVATTSMKSKLLDLEREKQNLGRELQAMAAAESIVEFHPTAVTVYRRQVSELQDALQSDERERHEAARIIRSLVTGIEIIPTERRGQVELKVRGALAELLNLPNRKRERRLTLQ
;
A
#
# COMPACT_ATOMS: atom_id res chain seq x y z
N MET A 1 -3.76 -13.13 -7.32
CA MET A 1 -3.18 -12.87 -8.67
C MET A 1 -1.82 -12.14 -8.62
N ASN A 2 -1.71 -10.84 -8.30
CA ASN A 2 -0.38 -10.15 -8.32
C ASN A 2 0.66 -10.74 -7.35
N ARG A 3 0.27 -11.10 -6.12
CA ARG A 3 1.20 -11.67 -5.11
C ARG A 3 1.71 -13.07 -5.46
N GLU A 4 0.91 -13.88 -6.17
CA GLU A 4 1.31 -15.23 -6.57
C GLU A 4 2.35 -15.16 -7.68
N ARG A 5 2.13 -14.28 -8.66
CA ARG A 5 3.08 -14.00 -9.73
C ARG A 5 4.39 -13.42 -9.18
N GLN A 6 4.32 -12.50 -8.21
CA GLN A 6 5.49 -11.94 -7.57
C GLN A 6 6.36 -13.01 -6.89
N ARG A 7 5.74 -13.90 -6.10
CA ARG A 7 6.43 -15.03 -5.47
C ARG A 7 7.05 -16.01 -6.47
N GLU A 8 6.47 -16.15 -7.67
CA GLU A 8 7.04 -16.96 -8.74
C GLU A 8 8.30 -16.31 -9.32
N VAL A 9 8.24 -15.01 -9.62
CA VAL A 9 9.36 -14.22 -10.14
C VAL A 9 10.51 -14.15 -9.11
N GLU A 10 10.21 -13.96 -7.82
CA GLU A 10 11.19 -13.99 -6.73
C GLU A 10 11.91 -15.36 -6.63
N ARG A 11 11.15 -16.46 -6.69
CA ARG A 11 11.71 -17.82 -6.68
C ARG A 11 12.62 -18.05 -7.88
N ARG A 12 12.23 -17.59 -9.07
CA ARG A 12 13.04 -17.69 -10.29
C ARG A 12 14.33 -16.88 -10.17
N HIS A 13 14.25 -15.63 -9.70
CA HIS A 13 15.40 -14.75 -9.50
C HIS A 13 16.42 -15.39 -8.54
N ALA A 14 15.96 -15.88 -7.38
CA ALA A 14 16.83 -16.58 -6.42
C ALA A 14 17.43 -17.88 -6.99
N GLY A 15 16.68 -18.58 -7.86
CA GLY A 15 17.20 -19.76 -8.56
C GLY A 15 18.34 -19.42 -9.51
N ILE A 16 18.23 -18.32 -10.26
CA ILE A 16 19.29 -17.86 -11.17
C ILE A 16 20.52 -17.39 -10.39
N ASP A 17 20.34 -16.71 -9.26
CA ASP A 17 21.46 -16.32 -8.39
C ASP A 17 22.32 -17.52 -7.97
N ARG A 18 21.69 -18.63 -7.61
CA ARG A 18 22.40 -19.88 -7.28
C ARG A 18 23.11 -20.48 -8.49
N GLN A 19 22.48 -20.44 -9.68
CA GLN A 19 23.10 -20.95 -10.90
C GLN A 19 24.33 -20.13 -11.31
N ILE A 20 24.26 -18.80 -11.17
CA ILE A 20 25.40 -17.91 -11.39
C ILE A 20 26.53 -18.22 -10.41
N ALA A 21 26.23 -18.32 -9.12
CA ALA A 21 27.22 -18.65 -8.09
C ALA A 21 27.96 -19.97 -8.42
N ASN A 22 27.22 -21.03 -8.76
CA ASN A 22 27.82 -22.32 -9.11
C ASN A 22 28.74 -22.24 -10.34
N ILE A 23 28.38 -21.44 -11.36
CA ILE A 23 29.23 -21.26 -12.54
C ILE A 23 30.49 -20.47 -12.19
N VAL A 24 30.37 -19.45 -11.35
CA VAL A 24 31.51 -18.65 -10.86
C VAL A 24 32.47 -19.53 -10.05
N ASP A 25 31.95 -20.38 -9.17
CA ASP A 25 32.76 -21.31 -8.38
C ASP A 25 33.48 -22.32 -9.27
N ALA A 26 32.81 -22.90 -10.28
CA ALA A 26 33.45 -23.82 -11.23
C ALA A 26 34.57 -23.14 -12.06
N ILE A 27 34.41 -21.85 -12.39
CA ILE A 27 35.46 -21.07 -13.05
C ILE A 27 36.63 -20.81 -12.08
N ALA A 28 36.35 -20.52 -10.81
CA ALA A 28 37.37 -20.32 -9.77
C ALA A 28 38.20 -21.60 -9.51
N ASP A 29 37.56 -22.77 -9.62
CA ASP A 29 38.20 -24.09 -9.54
C ASP A 29 38.99 -24.47 -10.81
N GLY A 30 39.09 -23.55 -11.78
CA GLY A 30 39.91 -23.71 -13.00
C GLY A 30 39.20 -24.43 -14.15
N VAL A 31 37.91 -24.74 -14.01
CA VAL A 31 37.10 -25.39 -15.06
C VAL A 31 36.33 -24.31 -15.82
N ALA A 32 37.01 -23.58 -16.70
CA ALA A 32 36.39 -22.54 -17.52
C ALA A 32 36.23 -23.01 -18.98
N THR A 33 34.98 -23.13 -19.44
CA THR A 33 34.66 -23.45 -20.84
C THR A 33 33.92 -22.29 -21.52
N THR A 34 34.03 -22.19 -22.84
CA THR A 34 33.33 -21.14 -23.62
C THR A 34 31.80 -21.22 -23.44
N SER A 35 31.25 -22.41 -23.27
CA SER A 35 29.82 -22.62 -23.03
C SER A 35 29.39 -22.10 -21.65
N MET A 36 30.23 -22.21 -20.61
CA MET A 36 29.96 -21.63 -19.30
C MET A 36 29.91 -20.11 -19.33
N LYS A 37 30.83 -19.47 -20.08
CA LYS A 37 30.80 -18.00 -20.28
C LYS A 37 29.52 -17.55 -20.99
N SER A 38 29.10 -18.26 -22.03
CA SER A 38 27.83 -17.98 -22.71
C SER A 38 26.64 -18.13 -21.76
N LYS A 39 26.62 -19.22 -20.97
CA LYS A 39 25.54 -19.50 -20.02
C LYS A 39 25.46 -18.46 -18.91
N LEU A 40 26.61 -17.99 -18.41
CA LEU A 40 26.68 -16.93 -17.40
C LEU A 40 26.06 -15.63 -17.94
N LEU A 41 26.42 -15.21 -19.15
CA LEU A 41 25.87 -14.00 -19.77
C LEU A 41 24.35 -14.09 -19.97
N ASP A 42 23.83 -15.25 -20.35
CA ASP A 42 22.39 -15.46 -20.51
C ASP A 42 21.66 -15.38 -19.16
N LEU A 43 22.22 -15.99 -18.10
CA LEU A 43 21.67 -15.94 -16.75
C LEU A 43 21.72 -14.53 -16.16
N GLU A 44 22.77 -13.76 -16.40
CA GLU A 44 22.88 -12.37 -15.97
C GLU A 44 21.82 -11.48 -16.64
N ARG A 45 21.56 -11.68 -17.94
CA ARG A 45 20.49 -10.99 -18.66
C ARG A 45 19.12 -11.36 -18.10
N GLU A 46 18.86 -12.64 -17.88
CA GLU A 46 17.59 -13.10 -17.31
C GLU A 46 17.36 -12.53 -15.91
N LYS A 47 18.40 -12.55 -15.05
CA LYS A 47 18.38 -11.92 -13.73
C LYS A 47 18.04 -10.43 -13.80
N GLN A 48 18.69 -9.70 -14.70
CA GLN A 48 18.43 -8.27 -14.87
C GLN A 48 16.97 -8.00 -15.28
N ASN A 49 16.42 -8.82 -16.18
CA ASN A 49 15.03 -8.69 -16.62
C ASN A 49 14.04 -8.97 -15.48
N LEU A 50 14.23 -10.06 -14.73
CA LEU A 50 13.38 -10.40 -13.59
C LEU A 50 13.50 -9.36 -12.47
N GLY A 51 14.69 -8.80 -12.24
CA GLY A 51 14.89 -7.70 -11.29
C GLY A 51 14.09 -6.45 -11.67
N ARG A 52 14.04 -6.10 -12.96
CA ARG A 52 13.20 -5.00 -13.46
C ARG A 52 11.71 -5.30 -13.32
N GLU A 53 11.29 -6.54 -13.57
CA GLU A 53 9.90 -6.98 -13.37
C GLU A 53 9.50 -6.83 -11.90
N LEU A 54 10.32 -7.31 -10.96
CA LEU A 54 10.07 -7.16 -9.51
C LEU A 54 9.98 -5.70 -9.08
N GLN A 55 10.86 -4.83 -9.60
CA GLN A 55 10.79 -3.39 -9.34
C GLN A 55 9.50 -2.75 -9.85
N ALA A 56 9.05 -3.13 -11.06
CA ALA A 56 7.80 -2.66 -11.63
C ALA A 56 6.59 -3.14 -10.81
N MET A 57 6.61 -4.39 -10.35
CA MET A 57 5.56 -4.95 -9.49
C MET A 57 5.49 -4.24 -8.13
N ALA A 58 6.63 -3.96 -7.49
CA ALA A 58 6.69 -3.22 -6.24
C ALA A 58 6.17 -1.78 -6.39
N ALA A 59 6.48 -1.13 -7.52
CA ALA A 59 5.95 0.20 -7.83
C ALA A 59 4.42 0.19 -8.06
N ALA A 60 3.87 -0.92 -8.56
CA ALA A 60 2.43 -1.11 -8.72
C ALA A 60 1.73 -1.46 -7.39
N GLU A 61 2.37 -2.23 -6.50
CA GLU A 61 1.83 -2.55 -5.15
C GLU A 61 1.73 -1.30 -4.25
N SER A 62 2.47 -0.23 -4.58
CA SER A 62 2.24 1.09 -3.99
C SER A 62 0.80 1.56 -4.19
N ILE A 63 0.10 1.18 -5.26
CA ILE A 63 -1.31 1.50 -5.46
C ILE A 63 -2.10 0.70 -4.44
N VAL A 64 -2.64 1.39 -3.43
CA VAL A 64 -3.64 0.82 -2.52
C VAL A 64 -4.89 0.57 -3.35
N GLU A 65 -4.94 -0.55 -4.05
CA GLU A 65 -6.18 -1.04 -4.66
C GLU A 65 -7.11 -1.44 -3.53
N PHE A 66 -8.17 -0.64 -3.34
CA PHE A 66 -9.26 -1.05 -2.47
C PHE A 66 -9.92 -2.28 -3.08
N HIS A 67 -9.75 -3.44 -2.46
CA HIS A 67 -10.43 -4.66 -2.89
C HIS A 67 -11.95 -4.40 -2.91
N PRO A 68 -12.69 -4.75 -3.98
CA PRO A 68 -14.12 -4.43 -4.11
C PRO A 68 -14.95 -4.83 -2.89
N THR A 69 -14.67 -6.01 -2.31
CA THR A 69 -15.32 -6.47 -1.08
C THR A 69 -15.06 -5.55 0.12
N ALA A 70 -13.85 -5.01 0.27
CA ALA A 70 -13.52 -4.12 1.38
C ALA A 70 -14.30 -2.80 1.28
N VAL A 71 -14.48 -2.27 0.07
CA VAL A 71 -15.32 -1.09 -0.17
C VAL A 71 -16.77 -1.38 0.23
N THR A 72 -17.32 -2.53 -0.20
CA THR A 72 -18.69 -2.92 0.13
C THR A 72 -18.90 -3.07 1.64
N VAL A 73 -17.95 -3.71 2.33
CA VAL A 73 -18.01 -3.86 3.80
C VAL A 73 -17.97 -2.50 4.49
N TYR A 74 -17.05 -1.62 4.09
CA TYR A 74 -16.97 -0.27 4.64
C TYR A 74 -18.27 0.52 4.45
N ARG A 75 -18.86 0.48 3.25
CA ARG A 75 -20.15 1.15 2.98
C ARG A 75 -21.27 0.62 3.87
N ARG A 76 -21.32 -0.70 4.06
CA ARG A 76 -22.31 -1.32 4.96
C ARG A 76 -22.11 -0.85 6.41
N GLN A 77 -20.89 -0.87 6.91
CA GLN A 77 -20.57 -0.42 8.28
C GLN A 77 -20.93 1.06 8.51
N VAL A 78 -20.67 1.92 7.53
CA VAL A 78 -21.07 3.34 7.62
C VAL A 78 -22.59 3.50 7.62
N SER A 79 -23.32 2.70 6.83
CA SER A 79 -24.79 2.69 6.84
C SER A 79 -25.34 2.24 8.20
N GLU A 80 -24.84 1.12 8.74
CA GLU A 80 -25.25 0.61 10.05
C GLU A 80 -24.98 1.64 11.16
N LEU A 81 -23.85 2.35 11.09
CA LEU A 81 -23.54 3.44 12.02
C LEU A 81 -24.51 4.61 11.90
N GLN A 82 -24.89 4.99 10.66
CA GLN A 82 -25.88 6.04 10.42
C GLN A 82 -27.25 5.65 11.00
N ASP A 83 -27.67 4.41 10.80
CA ASP A 83 -28.93 3.89 11.33
C ASP A 83 -28.93 3.92 12.87
N ALA A 84 -27.84 3.48 13.50
CA ALA A 84 -27.69 3.53 14.95
C ALA A 84 -27.77 4.95 15.53
N LEU A 85 -27.25 5.96 14.81
CA LEU A 85 -27.36 7.37 15.21
C LEU A 85 -28.78 7.94 15.11
N GLN A 86 -29.66 7.29 14.34
CA GLN A 86 -31.06 7.69 14.14
C GLN A 86 -32.05 6.81 14.92
N SER A 87 -31.55 5.77 15.60
CA SER A 87 -32.32 4.81 16.37
C SER A 87 -32.73 5.36 17.76
N ASP A 88 -33.19 4.46 18.63
CA ASP A 88 -33.60 4.78 20.00
C ASP A 88 -32.45 5.41 20.82
N GLU A 89 -32.82 6.03 21.94
CA GLU A 89 -31.89 6.80 22.78
C GLU A 89 -30.63 6.01 23.14
N ARG A 90 -30.77 4.71 23.45
CA ARG A 90 -29.66 3.91 23.95
C ARG A 90 -28.65 3.65 22.84
N GLU A 91 -29.10 3.17 21.69
CA GLU A 91 -28.24 2.89 20.53
C GLU A 91 -27.57 4.17 20.02
N ARG A 92 -28.35 5.26 19.93
CA ARG A 92 -27.82 6.56 19.52
C ARG A 92 -26.73 7.06 20.47
N HIS A 93 -26.93 6.91 21.78
CA HIS A 93 -25.94 7.37 22.76
C HIS A 93 -24.64 6.57 22.67
N GLU A 94 -24.74 5.26 22.43
CA GLU A 94 -23.58 4.40 22.23
C GLU A 94 -22.80 4.77 20.97
N ALA A 95 -23.49 4.91 19.83
CA ALA A 95 -22.90 5.32 18.56
C ALA A 95 -22.22 6.70 18.69
N ALA A 96 -22.91 7.67 19.30
CA ALA A 96 -22.36 9.01 19.52
C ALA A 96 -21.12 8.99 20.43
N ARG A 97 -21.09 8.14 21.47
CA ARG A 97 -19.94 7.98 22.35
C ARG A 97 -18.73 7.43 21.61
N ILE A 98 -18.92 6.41 20.75
CA ILE A 98 -17.85 5.83 19.93
C ILE A 98 -17.30 6.89 18.98
N ILE A 99 -18.15 7.61 18.25
CA ILE A 99 -17.69 8.68 17.35
C ILE A 99 -16.94 9.77 18.11
N ARG A 100 -17.47 10.20 19.27
CA ARG A 100 -16.84 11.22 20.10
C ARG A 100 -15.47 10.79 20.62
N SER A 101 -15.23 9.49 20.83
CA SER A 101 -13.90 8.98 21.18
C SER A 101 -12.85 9.20 20.08
N LEU A 102 -13.28 9.38 18.83
CA LEU A 102 -12.40 9.68 17.69
C LEU A 102 -12.16 11.19 17.50
N VAL A 103 -12.88 12.03 18.24
CA VAL A 103 -12.80 13.49 18.16
C VAL A 103 -12.02 14.01 19.37
N THR A 104 -10.91 14.70 19.11
CA THR A 104 -10.10 15.36 20.14
C THR A 104 -10.58 16.79 20.41
N GLY A 105 -11.23 17.42 19.43
CA GLY A 105 -11.80 18.75 19.60
C GLY A 105 -12.59 19.21 18.38
N ILE A 106 -13.41 20.24 18.58
CA ILE A 106 -14.14 20.95 17.53
C ILE A 106 -13.75 22.42 17.61
N GLU A 107 -13.20 22.94 16.54
CA GLU A 107 -12.86 24.35 16.39
C GLU A 107 -13.99 25.06 15.67
N ILE A 108 -14.47 26.15 16.27
CA ILE A 108 -15.55 26.99 15.72
C ILE A 108 -14.90 28.25 15.17
N ILE A 109 -14.99 28.44 13.86
CA ILE A 109 -14.37 29.55 13.15
C ILE A 109 -15.49 30.51 12.71
N PRO A 110 -15.57 31.72 13.27
CA PRO A 110 -16.53 32.72 12.81
C PRO A 110 -16.26 33.10 11.34
N THR A 111 -17.32 33.29 10.56
CA THR A 111 -17.21 33.79 9.18
C THR A 111 -17.63 35.26 9.09
N GLU A 112 -17.37 35.92 7.96
CA GLU A 112 -17.72 37.32 7.72
C GLU A 112 -19.24 37.57 7.71
N ARG A 113 -20.05 36.53 7.43
CA ARG A 113 -21.51 36.63 7.44
C ARG A 113 -22.06 36.36 8.82
N ARG A 114 -22.87 37.31 9.32
CA ARG A 114 -23.59 37.18 10.58
C ARG A 114 -24.41 35.88 10.61
N GLY A 115 -24.15 35.02 11.58
CA GLY A 115 -24.84 33.75 11.77
C GLY A 115 -24.23 32.55 11.05
N GLN A 116 -23.14 32.71 10.29
CA GLN A 116 -22.41 31.61 9.67
C GLN A 116 -21.13 31.30 10.46
N VAL A 117 -20.95 30.03 10.80
CA VAL A 117 -19.74 29.50 11.44
C VAL A 117 -19.23 28.30 10.65
N GLU A 118 -17.92 28.20 10.49
CA GLU A 118 -17.26 27.02 9.97
C GLU A 118 -16.84 26.14 11.14
N LEU A 119 -17.03 24.82 11.02
CA LEU A 119 -16.64 23.84 12.03
C LEU A 119 -15.47 23.01 11.50
N LYS A 120 -14.39 22.93 12.27
CA LYS A 120 -13.28 22.01 11.99
C LYS A 120 -13.18 20.95 13.08
N VAL A 121 -13.23 19.70 12.67
CA VAL A 121 -13.02 18.54 13.55
C VAL A 121 -11.52 18.30 13.70
N ARG A 122 -11.06 17.98 14.92
CA ARG A 122 -9.70 17.54 15.24
C ARG A 122 -9.71 16.12 15.81
N GLY A 123 -8.62 15.38 15.61
CA GLY A 123 -8.44 14.00 16.10
C GLY A 123 -8.45 12.96 14.98
N ALA A 124 -8.57 11.69 15.35
CA ALA A 124 -8.53 10.55 14.43
C ALA A 124 -9.63 10.64 13.35
N LEU A 125 -10.81 11.16 13.69
CA LEU A 125 -11.88 11.37 12.71
C LEU A 125 -11.50 12.39 11.63
N ALA A 126 -10.76 13.45 12.00
CA ALA A 126 -10.29 14.45 11.04
C ALA A 126 -9.26 13.84 10.05
N GLU A 127 -8.39 12.96 10.54
CA GLU A 127 -7.44 12.23 9.69
C GLU A 127 -8.16 11.30 8.72
N LEU A 128 -9.20 10.60 9.19
CA LEU A 128 -10.04 9.72 8.39
C LEU A 128 -10.70 10.48 7.23
N LEU A 129 -11.28 11.63 7.51
CA LEU A 129 -11.97 12.48 6.53
C LEU A 129 -11.00 13.12 5.51
N ASN A 130 -9.73 13.33 5.89
CA ASN A 130 -8.72 13.94 5.04
C ASN A 130 -7.92 12.95 4.18
N LEU A 131 -8.11 11.63 4.34
CA LEU A 131 -7.44 10.61 3.53
C LEU A 131 -7.56 10.83 2.01
N PRO A 132 -8.73 11.17 1.45
CA PRO A 132 -8.88 11.42 0.01
C PRO A 132 -8.04 12.59 -0.51
N ASN A 133 -7.71 13.55 0.37
CA ASN A 133 -7.00 14.78 0.03
C ASN A 133 -5.48 14.71 0.25
N ARG A 134 -4.93 13.59 0.74
CA ARG A 134 -3.47 13.43 0.84
C ARG A 134 -2.87 13.34 -0.56
N LYS A 135 -2.35 14.45 -1.08
CA LYS A 135 -1.43 14.44 -2.22
C LYS A 135 -0.28 13.48 -1.91
N ARG A 136 -0.04 12.51 -2.80
CA ARG A 136 1.16 11.67 -2.76
C ARG A 136 2.37 12.55 -2.99
N GLU A 137 2.99 13.01 -1.91
CA GLU A 137 4.37 13.50 -1.98
C GLU A 137 5.27 12.30 -2.26
N ARG A 138 5.53 12.06 -3.55
CA ARG A 138 6.62 11.20 -3.99
C ARG A 138 7.92 11.86 -3.55
N ARG A 139 8.45 11.43 -2.41
CA ARG A 139 9.83 11.74 -2.01
C ARG A 139 10.78 10.99 -2.95
N LEU A 140 11.10 11.62 -4.07
CA LEU A 140 12.22 11.23 -4.93
C LEU A 140 13.50 11.65 -4.20
N THR A 141 14.07 10.77 -3.39
CA THR A 141 15.49 10.86 -3.05
C THR A 141 16.28 10.29 -4.23
N LEU A 142 16.76 11.20 -5.08
CA LEU A 142 17.89 10.97 -5.98
C LEU A 142 19.17 11.26 -5.19
N GLN A 143 20.01 10.24 -5.03
CA GLN A 143 21.47 10.36 -4.93
C GLN A 143 22.07 9.25 -5.77
#